data_AF-A0A3D3AE43-F1
#
_entry.id   AF-A0A3D3AE43-F1
#
_cell.length_a   1.000
_cell.length_b   1.000
_cell.length_c   1.000
_cell.angle_alpha   90.00
_cell.angle_beta   90.00
_cell.angle_gamma   90.00
#
_symmetry.space_group_name_H-M   'P 1'
#
loop_
_entity.id
_entity.type
_entity.pdbx_description
1 polymer ?
#
loop_
_entity_poly.entity_id
_entity_poly.type
_entity_poly.pdbx_seq_one_letter_code
_entity_poly.pdbx_strand_id
1 'polypeptide(L)'
;NKINQKSLEKYIFAGTAAGAISSILVGWLIFEKIKGFEGISEQIFQGSIMIFISMLLLYNIVIIQKQNKYSDNNAENNNIDYKLTSASLFLVPFLTVFREGMEIILFLLPIVYKSPFNVIIGALGGILISILIILLVYKTTIKLSINLLFSLLTLFLIIIGAIMFGEGIMKLLSPETSSLKTAGAMAYGIPLTFLFLKRETKKYIKN
;
A
#
# COMPACT_ATOMS: atom_id res chain seq x y z
N ASN A 1 -35.11 13.17 -0.82
CA ASN A 1 -34.40 11.95 -1.29
C ASN A 1 -33.14 11.61 -0.46
N LYS A 2 -33.17 11.76 0.89
CA LYS A 2 -32.01 11.45 1.79
C LYS A 2 -32.04 10.02 2.38
N ILE A 3 -33.21 9.37 2.36
CA ILE A 3 -33.42 8.04 2.96
C ILE A 3 -32.76 6.93 2.11
N ASN A 4 -32.67 7.13 0.79
CA ASN A 4 -32.05 6.17 -0.14
C ASN A 4 -30.51 6.29 -0.22
N GLN A 5 -29.91 7.39 0.26
CA GLN A 5 -28.45 7.53 0.33
C GLN A 5 -27.88 6.81 1.57
N LYS A 6 -28.56 6.92 2.72
CA LYS A 6 -28.18 6.19 3.94
C LYS A 6 -28.21 4.66 3.78
N SER A 7 -29.14 4.12 2.98
CA SER A 7 -29.20 2.67 2.73
C SER A 7 -28.02 2.19 1.88
N LEU A 8 -27.54 3.02 0.94
CA LEU A 8 -26.39 2.72 0.09
C LEU A 8 -25.06 2.87 0.85
N GLU A 9 -24.94 3.86 1.73
CA GLU A 9 -23.79 4.04 2.63
C GLU A 9 -23.55 2.82 3.53
N LYS A 10 -24.62 2.14 3.95
CA LYS A 10 -24.50 0.92 4.77
C LYS A 10 -23.73 -0.19 4.06
N TYR A 11 -23.88 -0.34 2.73
CA TYR A 11 -23.13 -1.34 1.96
C TYR A 11 -21.65 -1.00 1.86
N ILE A 12 -21.32 0.28 1.77
CA ILE A 12 -19.93 0.75 1.78
C ILE A 12 -19.29 0.44 3.13
N PHE A 13 -19.94 0.82 4.23
CA PHE A 13 -19.43 0.55 5.58
C PHE A 13 -19.32 -0.96 5.87
N ALA A 14 -20.32 -1.74 5.45
CA ALA A 14 -20.29 -3.19 5.57
C ALA A 14 -19.13 -3.81 4.77
N GLY A 15 -18.86 -3.34 3.55
CA GLY A 15 -17.73 -3.78 2.73
C GLY A 15 -16.39 -3.47 3.39
N THR A 16 -16.22 -2.23 3.86
CA THR A 16 -15.02 -1.79 4.60
C THR A 16 -14.78 -2.66 5.85
N ALA A 17 -15.80 -2.85 6.69
CA ALA A 17 -15.68 -3.64 7.91
C ALA A 17 -15.37 -5.11 7.62
N ALA A 18 -16.05 -5.69 6.62
CA ALA A 18 -15.81 -7.07 6.20
C ALA A 18 -14.38 -7.25 5.66
N GLY A 19 -13.85 -6.30 4.89
CA GLY A 19 -12.48 -6.33 4.36
C GLY A 19 -11.41 -6.22 5.45
N ALA A 20 -11.65 -5.37 6.46
CA ALA A 20 -10.77 -5.23 7.60
C ALA A 20 -10.73 -6.53 8.44
N ILE A 21 -11.90 -7.10 8.75
CA ILE A 21 -11.98 -8.35 9.51
C ILE A 21 -11.35 -9.51 8.73
N SER A 22 -11.65 -9.64 7.43
CA SER A 22 -11.12 -10.73 6.61
C SER A 22 -9.61 -10.66 6.46
N SER A 23 -9.03 -9.46 6.28
CA SER A 23 -7.57 -9.31 6.21
C SER A 23 -6.90 -9.73 7.52
N ILE A 24 -7.41 -9.31 8.68
CA ILE A 24 -6.89 -9.72 10.00
C ILE A 24 -6.97 -11.24 10.18
N LEU A 25 -8.11 -11.85 9.83
CA LEU A 25 -8.30 -13.30 9.93
C LEU A 25 -7.29 -14.05 9.04
N VAL A 26 -7.12 -13.63 7.79
CA VAL A 26 -6.14 -14.24 6.88
C VAL A 26 -4.72 -14.07 7.40
N GLY A 27 -4.39 -12.87 7.91
CA GLY A 27 -3.09 -12.61 8.51
C GLY A 27 -2.77 -13.48 9.71
N TRP A 28 -3.75 -13.69 10.58
CA TRP A 28 -3.61 -14.60 11.72
C TRP A 28 -3.38 -16.04 11.26
N LEU A 29 -4.15 -16.55 10.29
CA LEU A 29 -3.97 -17.89 9.72
C LEU A 29 -2.59 -18.08 9.08
N ILE A 30 -2.11 -17.07 8.36
CA ILE A 30 -0.77 -17.07 7.75
C ILE A 30 0.29 -17.13 8.86
N PHE A 31 0.16 -16.29 9.89
CA PHE A 31 1.11 -16.23 10.99
C PHE A 31 1.22 -17.56 11.75
N GLU A 32 0.10 -18.22 12.04
CA GLU A 32 0.13 -19.53 12.71
C GLU A 32 0.88 -20.59 11.92
N LYS A 33 0.75 -20.59 10.58
CA LYS A 33 1.47 -21.55 9.73
C LYS A 33 2.97 -21.30 9.67
N ILE A 34 3.41 -20.05 9.81
CA ILE A 34 4.82 -19.65 9.61
C ILE A 34 5.62 -19.72 10.90
N LYS A 35 4.99 -19.63 12.08
CA LYS A 35 5.67 -19.70 13.38
C LYS A 35 6.59 -20.91 13.57
N GLY A 36 6.37 -22.00 12.84
CA GLY A 36 7.19 -23.22 12.92
C GLY A 36 8.40 -23.25 11.99
N PHE A 37 8.68 -22.20 11.21
CA PHE A 37 9.83 -22.16 10.32
C PHE A 37 11.09 -21.68 11.03
N GLU A 38 12.10 -22.55 11.12
CA GLU A 38 13.39 -22.21 11.72
C GLU A 38 14.55 -22.33 10.72
N GLY A 39 15.61 -21.55 10.94
CA GLY A 39 16.86 -21.64 10.19
C GLY A 39 16.75 -21.16 8.74
N ILE A 40 17.18 -22.00 7.79
CA ILE A 40 17.26 -21.63 6.37
C ILE A 40 15.87 -21.43 5.76
N SER A 41 14.88 -22.24 6.18
CA SER A 41 13.50 -22.14 5.69
C SER A 41 12.87 -20.78 6.05
N GLU A 42 13.16 -20.27 7.24
CA GLU A 42 12.74 -18.94 7.69
C GLU A 42 13.33 -17.84 6.80
N GLN A 43 14.63 -17.90 6.51
CA GLN A 43 15.32 -16.89 5.71
C GLN A 43 14.80 -16.85 4.27
N ILE A 44 14.61 -18.01 3.65
CA ILE A 44 14.05 -18.12 2.29
C ILE A 44 12.63 -17.57 2.28
N PHE A 45 11.78 -17.98 3.23
CA PHE A 45 10.40 -17.51 3.31
C PHE A 45 10.32 -15.99 3.48
N GLN A 46 11.09 -15.43 4.42
CA GLN A 46 11.13 -13.98 4.65
C GLN A 46 11.67 -13.23 3.42
N GLY A 47 12.72 -13.75 2.78
CA GLY A 47 13.24 -13.17 1.54
C GLY A 47 12.20 -13.17 0.42
N SER A 48 11.55 -14.31 0.18
CA SER A 48 10.52 -14.46 -0.86
C SER A 48 9.33 -13.54 -0.64
N ILE A 49 8.81 -13.43 0.60
CA ILE A 49 7.66 -12.55 0.86
C ILE A 49 8.02 -11.08 0.69
N MET A 50 9.24 -10.66 1.08
CA MET A 50 9.70 -9.28 0.89
C MET A 50 9.83 -8.92 -0.60
N ILE A 51 10.34 -9.84 -1.43
CA ILE A 51 10.38 -9.66 -2.88
C ILE A 51 8.95 -9.60 -3.44
N PHE A 52 8.07 -10.51 -3.04
CA PHE A 52 6.69 -10.52 -3.49
C PHE A 52 5.96 -9.19 -3.18
N ILE A 53 6.10 -8.68 -1.95
CA ILE A 53 5.52 -7.39 -1.56
C ILE A 53 6.11 -6.25 -2.37
N SER A 54 7.44 -6.21 -2.56
CA SER A 54 8.06 -5.16 -3.36
C SER A 54 7.52 -5.12 -4.79
N MET A 55 7.21 -6.29 -5.37
CA MET A 55 6.63 -6.40 -6.71
C MET A 55 5.14 -5.98 -6.73
N LEU A 56 4.41 -6.26 -5.66
CA LEU A 56 3.03 -5.80 -5.46
C LEU A 56 2.97 -4.26 -5.34
N LEU A 57 3.90 -3.67 -4.57
CA LEU A 57 4.04 -2.21 -4.47
C LEU A 57 4.40 -1.58 -5.82
N LEU A 58 5.31 -2.21 -6.58
CA LEU A 58 5.64 -1.79 -7.94
C LEU A 58 4.39 -1.76 -8.83
N TYR A 59 3.57 -2.82 -8.76
CA TYR A 59 2.31 -2.90 -9.50
C TYR A 59 1.35 -1.76 -9.13
N ASN A 60 1.17 -1.49 -7.85
CA ASN A 60 0.33 -0.37 -7.37
C ASN A 60 0.83 0.98 -7.89
N ILE A 61 2.15 1.20 -7.83
CA ILE A 61 2.79 2.43 -8.34
C ILE A 61 2.53 2.60 -9.84
N VAL A 62 2.70 1.53 -10.64
CA VAL A 62 2.46 1.57 -12.10
C VAL A 62 1.00 1.87 -12.42
N ILE A 63 0.06 1.27 -11.67
CA ILE A 63 -1.37 1.52 -11.86
C ILE A 63 -1.73 2.97 -11.59
N ILE A 64 -1.27 3.55 -10.49
CA ILE A 64 -1.51 4.96 -10.14
C ILE A 64 -1.01 5.88 -11.26
N GLN A 65 0.13 5.55 -11.86
CA GLN A 65 0.68 6.33 -12.98
C GLN A 65 -0.14 6.20 -14.26
N LYS A 66 -0.76 5.04 -14.51
CA LYS A 66 -1.62 4.81 -15.69
C LYS A 66 -2.96 5.54 -15.54
N GLN A 67 -3.59 5.50 -14.37
CA GLN A 67 -4.92 6.10 -14.14
C GLN A 67 -4.92 7.63 -14.30
N ASN A 68 -3.84 8.31 -13.90
CA ASN A 68 -3.72 9.76 -14.06
C ASN A 68 -3.74 10.24 -15.53
N LYS A 69 -3.43 9.37 -16.50
CA LYS A 69 -3.50 9.71 -17.94
C LYS A 69 -4.91 9.62 -18.53
N TYR A 70 -5.81 8.87 -17.89
CA TYR A 70 -7.18 8.66 -18.39
C TYR A 70 -8.18 9.65 -17.82
N SER A 71 -7.90 10.25 -16.65
CA SER A 71 -8.79 11.24 -16.05
C SER A 71 -8.78 12.59 -16.79
N ASP A 72 -7.66 12.93 -17.45
CA ASP A 72 -7.48 14.23 -18.13
C ASP A 72 -8.10 14.24 -19.55
N ASN A 73 -8.12 13.09 -20.24
CA ASN A 73 -8.62 12.98 -21.63
C ASN A 73 -10.10 12.58 -21.74
N ASN A 74 -10.72 12.07 -20.67
CA ASN A 74 -12.11 11.54 -20.72
C ASN A 74 -13.13 12.42 -19.98
N ALA A 75 -12.70 13.49 -19.32
CA ALA A 75 -13.62 14.42 -18.64
C ALA A 75 -14.58 15.11 -19.64
N GLU A 76 -14.24 15.16 -20.92
CA GLU A 76 -15.07 15.80 -21.95
C GLU A 76 -16.06 14.87 -22.65
N ASN A 77 -16.01 13.53 -22.49
CA ASN A 77 -16.70 12.70 -23.48
C ASN A 77 -17.44 11.43 -23.07
N ASN A 78 -17.63 11.07 -21.79
CA ASN A 78 -18.43 9.88 -21.50
C ASN A 78 -19.39 10.03 -20.31
N ASN A 79 -20.67 10.22 -20.63
CA ASN A 79 -21.79 9.79 -19.80
C ASN A 79 -21.79 8.25 -19.71
N ILE A 80 -20.83 7.68 -18.97
CA ILE A 80 -20.88 6.26 -18.62
C ILE A 80 -21.88 6.15 -17.47
N ASP A 81 -23.09 5.71 -17.78
CA ASP A 81 -24.13 5.46 -16.78
C ASP A 81 -23.80 4.14 -16.06
N TYR A 82 -22.84 4.21 -15.12
CA TYR A 82 -22.53 3.07 -14.27
C TYR A 82 -23.69 2.85 -13.32
N LYS A 83 -24.52 1.83 -13.58
CA LYS A 83 -25.53 1.36 -12.62
C LYS A 83 -24.82 0.86 -11.36
N LEU A 84 -24.69 1.74 -10.37
CA LEU A 84 -24.22 1.43 -9.02
C LEU A 84 -25.17 0.39 -8.41
N THR A 85 -24.77 -0.87 -8.47
CA THR A 85 -25.52 -1.97 -7.87
C THR A 85 -25.14 -2.05 -6.39
N SER A 86 -26.05 -2.47 -5.51
CA SER A 86 -25.73 -2.70 -4.09
C SER A 86 -24.50 -3.62 -3.92
N ALA A 87 -24.31 -4.57 -4.84
CA ALA A 87 -23.13 -5.43 -4.89
C ALA A 87 -21.82 -4.67 -5.18
N SER A 88 -21.79 -3.72 -6.13
CA SER A 88 -20.58 -2.94 -6.43
C SER A 88 -20.22 -2.00 -5.29
N LEU A 89 -21.23 -1.44 -4.61
CA LEU A 89 -21.05 -0.59 -3.43
C LEU A 89 -20.49 -1.33 -2.21
N PHE A 90 -20.67 -2.66 -2.15
CA PHE A 90 -20.04 -3.51 -1.15
C PHE A 90 -18.66 -4.03 -1.60
N LEU A 91 -18.57 -4.58 -2.83
CA LEU A 91 -17.37 -5.26 -3.33
C LEU A 91 -16.18 -4.33 -3.50
N VAL A 92 -16.38 -3.12 -4.03
CA VAL A 92 -15.29 -2.17 -4.25
C VAL A 92 -14.58 -1.80 -2.93
N PRO A 93 -15.27 -1.32 -1.88
CA PRO A 93 -14.62 -1.03 -0.61
C PRO A 93 -14.10 -2.29 0.07
N PHE A 94 -14.80 -3.42 -0.01
CA PHE A 94 -14.32 -4.69 0.52
C PHE A 94 -12.96 -5.09 -0.07
N LEU A 95 -12.86 -5.18 -1.40
CA LEU A 95 -11.63 -5.59 -2.08
C LEU A 95 -10.51 -4.58 -1.86
N THR A 96 -10.84 -3.28 -1.80
CA THR A 96 -9.86 -2.23 -1.55
C THR A 96 -9.26 -2.37 -0.15
N VAL A 97 -10.11 -2.41 0.88
CA VAL A 97 -9.64 -2.53 2.28
C VAL A 97 -8.96 -3.86 2.53
N PHE A 98 -9.47 -4.95 1.95
CA PHE A 98 -8.82 -6.24 2.04
C PHE A 98 -7.43 -6.23 1.43
N ARG A 99 -7.24 -5.68 0.22
CA ARG A 99 -5.92 -5.57 -0.43
C ARG A 99 -4.94 -4.76 0.42
N GLU A 100 -5.33 -3.55 0.84
CA GLU A 100 -4.46 -2.69 1.65
C GLU A 100 -4.14 -3.35 3.01
N GLY A 101 -5.12 -3.99 3.65
CA GLY A 101 -4.92 -4.73 4.89
C GLY A 101 -3.95 -5.90 4.71
N MET A 102 -4.07 -6.65 3.61
CA MET A 102 -3.16 -7.73 3.26
C MET A 102 -1.74 -7.23 3.01
N GLU A 103 -1.56 -6.11 2.30
CA GLU A 103 -0.24 -5.51 2.10
C GLU A 103 0.43 -5.14 3.44
N ILE A 104 -0.33 -4.52 4.36
CA ILE A 104 0.18 -4.17 5.70
C ILE A 104 0.58 -5.44 6.47
N ILE A 105 -0.28 -6.45 6.51
CA ILE A 105 -0.02 -7.70 7.24
C ILE A 105 1.22 -8.41 6.69
N LEU A 106 1.32 -8.52 5.36
CA LEU A 106 2.45 -9.14 4.71
C LEU A 106 3.74 -8.33 4.95
N PHE A 107 3.67 -6.99 4.99
CA PHE A 107 4.81 -6.13 5.31
C PHE A 107 5.35 -6.34 6.72
N LEU A 108 4.45 -6.58 7.68
CA LEU A 108 4.83 -6.83 9.07
C LEU A 108 5.39 -8.26 9.28
N LEU A 109 5.01 -9.22 8.44
CA LEU A 109 5.27 -10.64 8.63
C LEU A 109 6.76 -11.00 8.84
N PRO A 110 7.74 -10.46 8.07
CA PRO A 110 9.16 -10.73 8.29
C PRO A 110 9.71 -10.17 9.60
N ILE A 111 9.05 -9.15 10.16
CA ILE A 111 9.51 -8.41 11.34
C ILE A 111 8.91 -9.02 12.62
N VAL A 112 7.65 -9.45 12.55
CA VAL A 112 6.92 -10.05 13.69
C VAL A 112 7.65 -11.27 14.23
N TYR A 113 8.28 -12.06 13.36
CA TYR A 113 9.00 -13.26 13.77
C TYR A 113 10.17 -12.97 14.74
N LYS A 114 10.89 -11.86 14.52
CA LYS A 114 12.05 -11.49 15.35
C LYS A 114 11.65 -10.77 16.63
N SER A 115 10.62 -9.94 16.60
CA SER A 115 10.25 -9.09 17.73
C SER A 115 8.77 -8.72 17.69
N PRO A 116 7.86 -9.62 18.10
CA PRO A 116 6.42 -9.40 18.00
C PRO A 116 5.96 -8.18 18.81
N PHE A 117 6.57 -7.96 19.98
CA PHE A 117 6.26 -6.81 20.84
C PHE A 117 6.64 -5.47 20.21
N ASN A 118 7.81 -5.39 19.56
CA ASN A 118 8.26 -4.18 18.87
C ASN A 118 7.34 -3.86 17.68
N VAL A 119 6.82 -4.87 17.00
CA VAL A 119 5.88 -4.67 15.90
C VAL A 119 4.55 -4.10 16.40
N ILE A 120 4.02 -4.58 17.52
CA ILE A 120 2.79 -4.04 18.11
C ILE A 120 2.97 -2.57 18.51
N ILE A 121 4.08 -2.24 19.17
CA ILE A 121 4.39 -0.86 19.55
C ILE A 121 4.53 0.03 18.30
N GLY A 122 5.26 -0.44 17.29
CA GLY A 122 5.44 0.27 16.02
C GLY A 122 4.11 0.50 15.29
N ALA A 123 3.22 -0.50 15.27
CA ALA A 123 1.91 -0.40 14.65
C ALA A 123 1.02 0.62 15.39
N LEU A 124 0.96 0.56 16.72
CA LEU A 124 0.20 1.53 17.53
C LEU A 124 0.76 2.95 17.39
N GLY A 125 2.09 3.10 17.38
CA GLY A 125 2.76 4.37 17.14
C GLY A 125 2.43 4.93 15.75
N GLY A 126 2.45 4.07 14.73
CA GLY A 126 2.05 4.43 13.36
C GLY A 126 0.62 4.93 13.30
N ILE A 127 -0.33 4.22 13.91
CA ILE A 127 -1.75 4.64 13.97
C ILE A 127 -1.90 6.00 14.65
N LEU A 128 -1.22 6.22 15.78
CA LEU A 128 -1.24 7.50 16.49
C LEU A 128 -0.69 8.64 15.62
N ILE A 129 0.43 8.42 14.94
CA ILE A 129 1.02 9.40 14.02
C ILE A 129 0.07 9.69 12.85
N SER A 130 -0.56 8.67 12.26
CA SER A 130 -1.54 8.85 11.19
C SER A 130 -2.73 9.69 11.64
N ILE A 131 -3.27 9.44 12.84
CA ILE A 131 -4.35 10.25 13.43
C ILE A 131 -3.90 11.71 13.61
N LEU A 132 -2.69 11.93 14.13
CA LEU A 132 -2.14 13.27 14.32
C LEU A 132 -2.01 14.03 12.99
N ILE A 133 -1.51 13.37 11.94
CA ILE A 133 -1.38 13.94 10.60
C ILE A 133 -2.76 14.29 10.03
N ILE A 134 -3.75 13.39 10.16
CA ILE A 134 -5.12 13.65 9.70
C ILE A 134 -5.71 14.88 10.40
N LEU A 135 -5.55 14.99 11.72
CA LEU A 135 -6.02 16.14 12.49
C LEU A 135 -5.29 17.43 12.09
N LEU A 136 -3.99 17.37 11.82
CA LEU A 136 -3.21 18.53 11.38
C LEU A 136 -3.64 19.01 9.98
N VAL A 137 -3.86 18.08 9.06
CA VAL A 137 -4.38 18.37 7.72
C VAL A 137 -5.79 18.93 7.80
N TYR A 138 -6.64 18.39 8.68
CA TYR A 138 -8.01 18.88 8.88
C TYR A 138 -8.05 20.30 9.49
N LYS A 139 -7.19 20.57 10.48
CA LYS A 139 -7.18 21.83 11.22
C LYS A 139 -6.47 22.96 10.47
N THR A 140 -5.53 22.64 9.60
CA THR A 140 -4.82 23.65 8.81
C THR A 140 -5.58 23.91 7.52
N THR A 141 -5.88 25.17 7.19
CA THR A 141 -6.43 25.60 5.88
C THR A 141 -5.43 25.40 4.72
N ILE A 142 -4.50 24.45 4.85
CA ILE A 142 -3.66 24.04 3.74
C ILE A 142 -4.61 23.40 2.73
N LYS A 143 -4.92 24.14 1.66
CA LYS A 143 -5.42 23.59 0.41
C LYS A 143 -4.30 22.72 -0.19
N LEU A 144 -4.01 21.60 0.44
CA LEU A 144 -3.11 20.58 -0.08
C LEU A 144 -3.75 20.13 -1.38
N SER A 145 -3.06 20.39 -2.49
CA SER A 145 -3.53 19.86 -3.75
C SER A 145 -3.60 18.34 -3.60
N ILE A 146 -4.73 17.76 -3.97
CA ILE A 146 -4.92 16.30 -3.95
C ILE A 146 -3.75 15.60 -4.65
N ASN A 147 -3.22 16.23 -5.71
CA ASN A 147 -2.01 15.82 -6.40
C ASN A 147 -0.77 15.71 -5.49
N LEU A 148 -0.52 16.70 -4.63
CA LEU A 148 0.65 16.68 -3.74
C LEU A 148 0.55 15.55 -2.70
N LEU A 149 -0.65 15.29 -2.18
CA LEU A 149 -0.90 14.15 -1.29
C LEU A 149 -0.62 12.82 -1.99
N PHE A 150 -1.15 12.62 -3.21
CA PHE A 150 -0.88 11.41 -3.99
C PHE A 150 0.61 11.24 -4.34
N SER A 151 1.29 12.35 -4.62
CA SER A 151 2.72 12.34 -4.92
C SER A 151 3.56 11.93 -3.70
N LEU A 152 3.22 12.44 -2.50
CA LEU A 152 3.86 12.01 -1.25
C LEU A 152 3.61 10.53 -0.94
N LEU A 153 2.37 10.06 -1.09
CA LEU A 153 2.03 8.65 -0.87
C LEU A 153 2.76 7.72 -1.87
N THR A 154 2.86 8.14 -3.13
CA THR A 154 3.61 7.37 -4.15
C THR A 154 5.10 7.31 -3.81
N LEU A 155 5.69 8.41 -3.34
CA LEU A 155 7.09 8.43 -2.92
C LEU A 155 7.33 7.50 -1.73
N PHE A 156 6.42 7.48 -0.76
CA PHE A 156 6.47 6.57 0.39
C PHE A 156 6.44 5.09 -0.05
N LEU A 157 5.55 4.72 -0.97
CA LEU A 157 5.48 3.37 -1.56
C LEU A 157 6.80 2.97 -2.26
N ILE A 158 7.43 3.89 -2.98
CA ILE A 158 8.71 3.64 -3.65
C ILE A 158 9.82 3.34 -2.62
N ILE A 159 9.90 4.13 -1.55
CA ILE A 159 10.91 3.96 -0.49
C ILE A 159 10.72 2.59 0.20
N ILE A 160 9.49 2.26 0.58
CA ILE A 160 9.17 0.98 1.22
C ILE A 160 9.51 -0.19 0.30
N GLY A 161 9.08 -0.11 -0.96
CA GLY A 161 9.36 -1.15 -1.96
C GLY A 161 10.87 -1.37 -2.16
N ALA A 162 11.66 -0.28 -2.18
CA ALA A 162 13.11 -0.36 -2.29
C ALA A 162 13.76 -1.06 -1.10
N ILE A 163 13.34 -0.70 0.13
CA ILE A 163 13.85 -1.33 1.36
C ILE A 163 13.51 -2.83 1.36
N MET A 164 12.26 -3.19 1.06
CA MET A 164 11.82 -4.58 1.02
C MET A 164 12.54 -5.40 -0.06
N PHE A 165 12.72 -4.83 -1.25
CA PHE A 165 13.42 -5.52 -2.33
C PHE A 165 14.90 -5.76 -1.97
N GLY A 166 15.58 -4.75 -1.42
CA GLY A 166 16.96 -4.87 -0.97
C GLY A 166 17.14 -5.90 0.14
N GLU A 167 16.28 -5.88 1.16
CA GLU A 167 16.31 -6.86 2.26
C GLU A 167 15.92 -8.27 1.79
N GLY A 168 14.96 -8.37 0.88
CA GLY A 168 14.55 -9.65 0.28
C GLY A 168 15.68 -10.32 -0.49
N ILE A 169 16.40 -9.56 -1.33
CA ILE A 169 17.56 -10.06 -2.09
C ILE A 169 18.67 -10.51 -1.14
N MET A 170 19.01 -9.68 -0.14
CA MET A 170 20.05 -10.00 0.84
C MET A 170 19.74 -11.31 1.57
N LYS A 171 18.50 -11.47 2.06
CA LYS A 171 18.08 -12.71 2.75
C LYS A 171 18.13 -13.95 1.87
N LEU A 172 17.90 -13.81 0.55
CA LEU A 172 17.82 -14.94 -0.37
C LEU A 172 19.18 -15.35 -0.96
N LEU A 173 20.08 -14.39 -1.19
CA LEU A 173 21.37 -14.65 -1.84
C LEU A 173 22.55 -14.71 -0.87
N SER A 174 22.66 -13.79 0.09
CA SER A 174 23.82 -13.67 0.99
C SER A 174 23.46 -12.82 2.22
N PRO A 175 23.09 -13.44 3.35
CA PRO A 175 22.52 -12.74 4.52
C PRO A 175 23.44 -11.71 5.18
N GLU A 176 24.76 -11.73 4.90
CA GLU A 176 25.76 -10.90 5.59
C GLU A 176 26.27 -9.70 4.77
N THR A 177 25.88 -9.57 3.50
CA THR A 177 26.42 -8.50 2.64
C THR A 177 25.53 -7.25 2.65
N SER A 178 25.89 -6.29 3.50
CA SER A 178 25.26 -4.95 3.56
C SER A 178 25.26 -4.23 2.19
N SER A 179 26.23 -4.55 1.32
CA SER A 179 26.32 -4.04 -0.05
C SER A 179 25.21 -4.57 -0.97
N LEU A 180 24.74 -5.82 -0.77
CA LEU A 180 23.65 -6.39 -1.56
C LEU A 180 22.32 -5.72 -1.24
N LYS A 181 22.10 -5.40 0.03
CA LYS A 181 20.92 -4.66 0.49
C LYS A 181 20.82 -3.30 -0.19
N THR A 182 21.91 -2.52 -0.18
CA THR A 182 21.92 -1.18 -0.79
C THR A 182 21.84 -1.26 -2.31
N ALA A 183 22.56 -2.19 -2.94
CA ALA A 183 22.49 -2.39 -4.39
C ALA A 183 21.08 -2.79 -4.85
N GLY A 184 20.44 -3.74 -4.14
CA GLY A 184 19.05 -4.14 -4.43
C GLY A 184 18.08 -2.97 -4.26
N ALA A 185 18.17 -2.24 -3.15
CA ALA A 185 17.32 -1.07 -2.92
C ALA A 185 17.49 0.00 -4.01
N MET A 186 18.71 0.24 -4.48
CA MET A 186 19.00 1.16 -5.58
C MET A 186 18.43 0.68 -6.91
N ALA A 187 18.55 -0.63 -7.23
CA ALA A 187 18.03 -1.21 -8.46
C ALA A 187 16.51 -1.05 -8.59
N TYR A 188 15.78 -1.11 -7.47
CA TYR A 188 14.34 -0.84 -7.42
C TYR A 188 14.05 0.67 -7.39
N GLY A 189 14.69 1.41 -6.48
CA GLY A 189 14.37 2.80 -6.18
C GLY A 189 14.71 3.78 -7.30
N ILE A 190 15.88 3.64 -7.95
CA ILE A 190 16.37 4.63 -8.94
C ILE A 190 15.46 4.71 -10.17
N PRO A 191 15.08 3.60 -10.84
CA PRO A 191 14.19 3.67 -12.00
C PRO A 191 12.81 4.25 -11.64
N LEU A 192 12.27 3.88 -10.47
CA LEU A 192 10.95 4.31 -10.02
C LEU A 192 10.90 5.78 -9.63
N THR A 193 11.90 6.25 -8.90
CA THR A 193 12.04 7.67 -8.56
C THR A 193 12.24 8.52 -9.80
N PHE A 194 13.04 8.06 -10.77
CA PHE A 194 13.21 8.74 -12.05
C PHE A 194 11.88 8.84 -12.82
N LEU A 195 11.13 7.74 -12.91
CA LEU A 195 9.81 7.71 -13.56
C LEU A 195 8.83 8.65 -12.85
N PHE A 196 8.81 8.61 -11.52
CA PHE A 196 8.00 9.49 -10.68
C PHE A 196 8.34 10.97 -10.92
N LEU A 197 9.62 11.36 -10.89
CA LEU A 197 10.05 12.74 -11.17
C LEU A 197 9.64 13.19 -12.57
N LYS A 198 9.87 12.35 -13.59
CA LYS A 198 9.48 12.65 -14.98
C LYS A 198 7.98 12.89 -15.13
N ARG A 199 7.15 12.21 -14.32
CA ARG A 199 5.70 12.42 -14.28
C ARG A 199 5.34 13.76 -13.65
N GLU A 200 5.92 14.08 -12.50
CA GLU A 200 5.62 15.32 -11.78
C GLU A 200 6.10 16.56 -12.57
N THR A 201 7.31 16.54 -13.13
CA THR A 201 7.83 17.68 -13.91
C THR A 201 7.02 17.95 -15.17
N LYS A 202 6.50 16.91 -15.84
CA LYS A 202 5.64 17.07 -17.02
C LYS A 202 4.31 17.77 -16.72
N LYS A 203 3.82 17.72 -15.47
CA LYS A 203 2.62 18.46 -15.06
C LYS A 203 2.87 19.98 -14.93
N TYR A 204 4.08 20.39 -14.59
CA TYR A 204 4.44 21.81 -14.41
C TYR A 204 4.96 22.48 -15.69
N ILE A 205 5.50 21.71 -16.64
CA ILE A 205 6.03 22.23 -17.92
C ILE A 205 4.91 22.44 -18.96
N LYS A 206 3.71 21.87 -18.77
CA LYS A 206 2.58 21.97 -19.70
C LYS A 206 1.53 23.03 -19.30
N ASN A 207 1.84 23.89 -18.33
CA ASN A 207 1.02 25.05 -17.95
C ASN A 207 1.71 26.34 -18.38
#